data_AF-A0A1W9XCW9-F1
#
_entry.id   AF-A0A1W9XCW9-F1
#
_cell.length_a   1.000
_cell.length_b   1.000
_cell.length_c   1.000
_cell.angle_alpha   90.00
_cell.angle_beta   90.00
_cell.angle_gamma   90.00
#
_symmetry.space_group_name_H-M   'P 1'
#
loop_
_entity.id
_entity.type
_entity.pdbx_description
1 polymer ?
#
loop_
_entity_poly.entity_id
_entity_poly.type
_entity_poly.pdbx_seq_one_letter_code
_entity_poly.pdbx_strand_id
1 'polypeptide(L)'
;MKISIAKTAGFCMGVRRAMEMVLDAPGKHESPIFTYGPLIHNPQVLELLEKKGISVIKEIPEKGCGTVLIRAHGVPPSAKDKLRNAGFTVTDATCPRVIKVQTIIRKHAKQGYETVIIGDSDHPEVIGLLGYAGEKGHVAGNMAELDALPAFENAIVVAQTTQNTVFFESVKEQVARKYPHYKIFDTICDSTEKRQREVKSLSDSVDALIVVGGRNSGNTQRLAKIANKTGIPAYHIETESELNIRALASARHIGITAGASTPNWIIKRIYRTLETLHFDKDRSWRGFFFGMQRTLLLTNIYVSLGAGCLCYACSKLQGIPNPLSYVFIAMLYVISMHIFNNLTGTEADHYNDPDRAFFYSSNKKLLSVLALIAGAVGLIKAYTMGNLSFLILLCMSLMGLSYNLRLIPAGLAEGRYRRIRDIPGSKTVLITVAWGVVTSLFPRLSVWGSFDLGTALVFACSMSMVFVRTAFFDILDMQGDRIAGKDTIPILLGGKRTMRLLKSVLVALVFILLFSSAFRFISSHGFALALCPVFLFLAILSYERRFMLPGMRLEFLIETHFVLYKYAAPTGPDGASGLPVLQICRPHGA
;
A
#
# COMPACT_ATOMS: atom_id res chain seq x y z
N MET A 1 -1.59 -7.65 -25.21
CA MET A 1 -1.73 -6.25 -24.81
C MET A 1 -0.80 -5.98 -23.64
N LYS A 2 0.21 -5.13 -23.83
CA LYS A 2 1.09 -4.63 -22.78
C LYS A 2 0.40 -3.45 -22.09
N ILE A 3 0.48 -3.38 -20.77
CA ILE A 3 -0.06 -2.25 -20.00
C ILE A 3 1.10 -1.61 -19.24
N SER A 4 1.20 -0.29 -19.26
CA SER A 4 2.22 0.46 -18.51
C SER A 4 1.57 1.55 -17.69
N ILE A 5 1.88 1.61 -16.40
CA ILE A 5 1.39 2.66 -15.51
C ILE A 5 2.49 3.69 -15.31
N ALA A 6 2.17 4.96 -15.51
CA ALA A 6 3.05 6.07 -15.19
C ALA A 6 3.49 5.98 -13.73
N LYS A 7 4.79 6.12 -13.46
CA LYS A 7 5.37 6.05 -12.11
C LYS A 7 4.77 7.13 -11.20
N THR A 8 4.40 8.27 -11.74
CA THR A 8 3.81 9.38 -11.00
C THR A 8 2.28 9.30 -10.86
N ALA A 9 1.64 8.24 -11.38
CA ALA A 9 0.20 8.04 -11.28
C ALA A 9 -0.26 7.99 -9.81
N GLY A 10 -1.35 8.71 -9.52
CA GLY A 10 -2.03 8.72 -8.24
C GLY A 10 -1.51 9.75 -7.25
N PHE A 11 -1.83 9.56 -5.97
CA PHE A 11 -1.61 10.53 -4.90
C PHE A 11 -0.18 11.10 -4.86
N CYS A 12 -0.08 12.43 -5.02
CA CYS A 12 1.14 13.17 -4.70
C CYS A 12 1.36 13.24 -3.19
N MET A 13 2.53 13.70 -2.75
CA MET A 13 2.85 13.81 -1.32
C MET A 13 1.85 14.70 -0.56
N GLY A 14 1.48 15.86 -1.12
CA GLY A 14 0.55 16.79 -0.49
C GLY A 14 -0.84 16.21 -0.29
N VAL A 15 -1.39 15.57 -1.31
CA VAL A 15 -2.68 14.87 -1.24
C VAL A 15 -2.63 13.70 -0.25
N ARG A 16 -1.57 12.90 -0.31
CA ARG A 16 -1.39 11.78 0.62
C ARG A 16 -1.36 12.26 2.07
N ARG A 17 -0.59 13.31 2.36
CA ARG A 17 -0.54 13.92 3.70
C ARG A 17 -1.94 14.39 4.14
N ALA A 18 -2.67 15.08 3.28
CA ALA A 18 -4.02 15.56 3.61
C ALA A 18 -4.99 14.41 3.90
N MET A 19 -4.94 13.33 3.09
CA MET A 19 -5.72 12.11 3.31
C MET A 19 -5.34 11.38 4.60
N GLU A 20 -4.05 11.29 4.90
CA GLU A 20 -3.57 10.70 6.16
C GLU A 20 -4.06 11.49 7.37
N MET A 21 -3.97 12.83 7.31
CA MET A 21 -4.45 13.70 8.39
C MET A 21 -5.96 13.59 8.61
N VAL A 22 -6.77 13.54 7.55
CA VAL A 22 -8.22 13.46 7.69
C VAL A 22 -8.68 12.10 8.20
N LEU A 23 -8.06 11.00 7.74
CA LEU A 23 -8.45 9.64 8.15
C LEU A 23 -8.03 9.35 9.60
N ASP A 24 -6.95 9.95 10.07
CA ASP A 24 -6.49 9.82 11.45
C ASP A 24 -7.28 10.72 12.43
N ALA A 25 -8.02 11.72 11.93
CA ALA A 25 -8.62 12.75 12.76
C ALA A 25 -9.67 12.24 13.76
N PRO A 26 -10.62 11.33 13.41
CA PRO A 26 -11.62 10.83 14.35
C PRO A 26 -11.04 10.14 15.60
N GLY A 27 -9.80 9.65 15.55
CA GLY A 27 -9.12 9.02 16.69
C GLY A 27 -8.21 9.95 17.50
N LYS A 28 -7.96 11.17 17.02
CA LYS A 28 -6.98 12.13 17.56
C LYS A 28 -7.57 13.49 17.92
N HIS A 29 -8.72 13.83 17.39
CA HIS A 29 -9.33 15.15 17.51
C HIS A 29 -10.80 15.06 17.94
N GLU A 30 -11.33 16.17 18.43
CA GLU A 30 -12.72 16.27 18.86
C GLU A 30 -13.67 16.19 17.67
N SER A 31 -14.59 15.24 17.73
CA SER A 31 -15.73 15.11 16.82
C SER A 31 -16.76 16.24 17.07
N PRO A 32 -17.59 16.59 16.07
CA PRO A 32 -17.58 16.12 14.68
C PRO A 32 -16.34 16.59 13.90
N ILE A 33 -15.94 15.80 12.91
CA ILE A 33 -14.79 16.10 12.04
C ILE A 33 -15.29 16.61 10.69
N PHE A 34 -14.73 17.73 10.25
CA PHE A 34 -15.09 18.36 9.00
C PHE A 34 -13.88 18.67 8.14
N THR A 35 -14.13 18.90 6.86
CA THR A 35 -13.18 19.56 5.94
C THR A 35 -13.79 20.87 5.46
N TYR A 36 -12.99 21.94 5.36
CA TYR A 36 -13.48 23.20 4.78
C TYR A 36 -13.27 23.21 3.27
N GLY A 37 -14.39 23.04 2.55
CA GLY A 37 -14.42 22.64 1.15
C GLY A 37 -13.93 21.20 0.92
N PRO A 38 -14.03 20.69 -0.32
CA PRO A 38 -13.51 19.36 -0.65
C PRO A 38 -12.03 19.25 -0.29
N LEU A 39 -11.67 18.22 0.49
CA LEU A 39 -10.28 17.96 0.87
C LEU A 39 -9.37 17.86 -0.36
N ILE A 40 -9.86 17.16 -1.38
CA ILE A 40 -9.29 17.01 -2.72
C ILE A 40 -10.40 16.95 -3.77
N HIS A 41 -10.04 17.19 -5.03
CA HIS A 41 -10.95 17.06 -6.17
C HIS A 41 -10.99 15.61 -6.68
N ASN A 42 -11.70 14.73 -5.96
CA ASN A 42 -11.98 13.36 -6.38
C ASN A 42 -13.31 12.88 -5.76
N PRO A 43 -14.36 12.60 -6.57
CA PRO A 43 -15.70 12.31 -6.05
C PRO A 43 -15.74 11.02 -5.22
N GLN A 44 -15.03 9.96 -5.64
CA GLN A 44 -14.99 8.69 -4.93
C GLN A 44 -14.36 8.82 -3.52
N VAL A 45 -13.38 9.71 -3.37
CA VAL A 45 -12.79 10.01 -2.06
C VAL A 45 -13.71 10.85 -1.19
N LEU A 46 -14.49 11.76 -1.75
CA LEU A 46 -15.46 12.55 -0.97
C LEU A 46 -16.56 11.65 -0.40
N GLU A 47 -17.11 10.75 -1.22
CA GLU A 47 -18.09 9.75 -0.79
C GLU A 47 -17.51 8.84 0.31
N LEU A 48 -16.24 8.46 0.18
CA LEU A 48 -15.54 7.67 1.19
C LEU A 48 -15.43 8.40 2.54
N LEU A 49 -15.10 9.69 2.52
CA LEU A 49 -14.98 10.49 3.75
C LEU A 49 -16.34 10.69 4.41
N GLU A 50 -17.39 10.93 3.63
CA GLU A 50 -18.75 11.05 4.12
C GLU A 50 -19.23 9.75 4.81
N LYS A 51 -18.97 8.59 4.20
CA LYS A 51 -19.22 7.27 4.81
C LYS A 51 -18.47 7.04 6.12
N LYS A 52 -17.41 7.82 6.38
CA LYS A 52 -16.63 7.80 7.63
C LYS A 52 -17.07 8.86 8.65
N GLY A 53 -18.16 9.56 8.39
CA GLY A 53 -18.64 10.65 9.25
C GLY A 53 -17.77 11.90 9.17
N ILE A 54 -17.00 12.08 8.09
CA ILE A 54 -16.21 13.28 7.83
C ILE A 54 -16.93 14.10 6.77
N SER A 55 -17.60 15.17 7.19
CA SER A 55 -18.44 15.98 6.30
C SER A 55 -17.71 17.21 5.75
N VAL A 56 -18.17 17.72 4.61
CA VAL A 56 -17.63 18.94 4.01
C VAL A 56 -18.46 20.15 4.45
N ILE A 57 -17.80 21.15 5.04
CA ILE A 57 -18.39 22.47 5.30
C ILE A 57 -18.07 23.39 4.11
N LYS A 58 -19.09 23.96 3.47
CA LYS A 58 -18.93 24.94 2.38
C LYS A 58 -18.89 26.38 2.88
N GLU A 59 -19.70 26.67 3.90
CA GLU A 59 -19.85 28.00 4.49
C GLU A 59 -19.53 27.93 5.98
N ILE A 60 -18.81 28.93 6.49
CA ILE A 60 -18.41 28.96 7.90
C ILE A 60 -19.61 29.45 8.72
N PRO A 61 -20.18 28.62 9.63
CA PRO A 61 -21.29 29.05 10.46
C PRO A 61 -20.84 30.09 11.50
N GLU A 62 -21.79 30.85 12.05
CA GLU A 62 -21.50 31.83 13.13
C GLU A 62 -20.97 31.14 14.41
N LYS A 63 -21.50 29.96 14.72
CA LYS A 63 -21.07 29.10 15.82
C LYS A 63 -20.99 27.66 15.35
N GLY A 64 -19.95 26.95 15.79
CA GLY A 64 -19.73 25.54 15.50
C GLY A 64 -18.89 24.88 16.59
N CYS A 65 -18.73 23.57 16.49
CA CYS A 65 -17.93 22.77 17.41
C CYS A 65 -17.23 21.63 16.68
N GLY A 66 -16.21 21.05 17.32
CA GLY A 66 -15.40 19.99 16.75
C GLY A 66 -14.23 20.51 15.92
N THR A 67 -13.76 19.70 14.99
CA THR A 67 -12.50 19.94 14.27
C THR A 67 -12.72 20.15 12.78
N VAL A 68 -12.12 21.20 12.23
CA VAL A 68 -12.16 21.50 10.78
C VAL A 68 -10.76 21.39 10.19
N LEU A 69 -10.61 20.52 9.20
CA LEU A 69 -9.39 20.36 8.43
C LEU A 69 -9.39 21.29 7.21
N ILE A 70 -8.31 22.06 7.07
CA ILE A 70 -8.05 22.88 5.89
C ILE A 70 -7.57 21.99 4.74
N ARG A 71 -8.24 22.08 3.59
CA ARG A 71 -7.91 21.31 2.37
C ARG A 71 -6.47 21.50 1.88
N ALA A 72 -5.98 20.55 1.08
CA ALA A 72 -4.60 20.54 0.57
C ALA A 72 -4.23 21.79 -0.26
N HIS A 73 -5.22 22.41 -0.91
CA HIS A 73 -5.09 23.64 -1.69
C HIS A 73 -4.86 24.90 -0.83
N GLY A 74 -5.06 24.79 0.48
CA GLY A 74 -5.07 25.94 1.38
C GLY A 74 -6.34 26.78 1.27
N VAL A 75 -6.37 27.81 2.10
CA VAL A 75 -7.46 28.78 2.24
C VAL A 75 -6.86 30.15 2.59
N PRO A 76 -7.60 31.25 2.35
CA PRO A 76 -7.21 32.59 2.82
C PRO A 76 -6.96 32.63 4.34
N PRO A 77 -6.07 33.52 4.84
CA PRO A 77 -5.88 33.71 6.28
C PRO A 77 -7.19 34.01 7.02
N SER A 78 -8.03 34.89 6.45
CA SER A 78 -9.33 35.28 7.00
C SER A 78 -10.29 34.11 7.20
N ALA A 79 -10.23 33.08 6.35
CA ALA A 79 -11.05 31.89 6.52
C ALA A 79 -10.63 31.06 7.74
N LYS A 80 -9.32 30.99 8.03
CA LYS A 80 -8.82 30.29 9.23
C LYS A 80 -9.26 31.01 10.50
N ASP A 81 -9.20 32.34 10.51
CA ASP A 81 -9.61 33.15 11.65
C ASP A 81 -11.12 33.06 11.87
N LYS A 82 -11.92 33.13 10.80
CA LYS A 82 -13.38 32.91 10.89
C LYS A 82 -13.74 31.55 11.48
N LEU A 83 -13.07 30.47 11.06
CA LEU A 83 -13.30 29.13 11.61
C LEU A 83 -12.98 29.05 13.11
N ARG A 84 -11.86 29.65 13.54
CA ARG A 84 -11.48 29.69 14.97
C ARG A 84 -12.47 30.53 15.78
N ASN A 85 -12.86 31.69 15.27
CA ASN A 85 -13.82 32.58 15.91
C ASN A 85 -15.22 31.94 16.02
N ALA A 86 -15.58 31.08 15.08
CA ALA A 86 -16.80 30.28 15.15
C ALA A 86 -16.74 29.13 16.18
N GLY A 87 -15.58 28.88 16.82
CA GLY A 87 -15.43 27.85 17.86
C GLY A 87 -14.82 26.52 17.40
N PHE A 88 -14.34 26.43 16.16
CA PHE A 88 -13.71 25.19 15.67
C PHE A 88 -12.23 25.08 16.05
N THR A 89 -11.81 23.85 16.34
CA THR A 89 -10.38 23.48 16.29
C THR A 89 -9.94 23.36 14.83
N VAL A 90 -8.99 24.19 14.39
CA VAL A 90 -8.54 24.21 12.99
C VAL A 90 -7.23 23.46 12.81
N THR A 91 -7.26 22.41 11.97
CA THR A 91 -6.10 21.60 11.61
C THR A 91 -5.68 21.86 10.16
N ASP A 92 -4.43 22.24 9.94
CA ASP A 92 -3.97 22.67 8.62
C ASP A 92 -3.35 21.53 7.78
N ALA A 93 -4.15 20.98 6.86
CA ALA A 93 -3.70 19.98 5.89
C ALA A 93 -3.22 20.58 4.56
N THR A 94 -2.99 21.91 4.48
CA THR A 94 -2.40 22.57 3.29
C THR A 94 -1.09 21.90 2.89
N CYS A 95 -0.90 21.70 1.59
CA CYS A 95 0.32 21.12 1.05
C CYS A 95 1.53 22.03 1.36
N PRO A 96 2.66 21.48 1.85
CA PRO A 96 3.87 22.28 2.11
C PRO A 96 4.39 23.07 0.90
N ARG A 97 4.11 22.60 -0.32
CA ARG A 97 4.44 23.33 -1.56
C ARG A 97 3.59 24.58 -1.72
N VAL A 98 2.29 24.52 -1.40
CA VAL A 98 1.38 25.67 -1.40
C VAL A 98 1.76 26.64 -0.28
N ILE A 99 2.09 26.14 0.92
CA ILE A 99 2.57 26.97 2.04
C ILE A 99 3.81 27.77 1.64
N LYS A 100 4.73 27.19 0.85
CA LYS A 100 5.89 27.91 0.32
C LYS A 100 5.47 29.12 -0.52
N VAL A 101 4.49 28.95 -1.42
CA VAL A 101 3.97 30.05 -2.25
C VAL A 101 3.30 31.12 -1.36
N GLN A 102 2.43 30.70 -0.43
CA GLN A 102 1.79 31.62 0.54
C GLN A 102 2.83 32.43 1.32
N THR A 103 3.95 31.81 1.69
CA THR A 103 5.04 32.47 2.42
C THR A 103 5.78 33.48 1.54
N ILE A 104 6.05 33.14 0.27
CA ILE A 104 6.64 34.07 -0.70
C ILE A 104 5.75 35.29 -0.89
N ILE A 105 4.45 35.07 -1.14
CA ILE A 105 3.46 36.15 -1.33
C ILE A 105 3.41 37.02 -0.07
N ARG A 106 3.20 36.43 1.11
CA ARG A 106 3.10 37.17 2.37
C ARG A 106 4.34 38.01 2.66
N LYS A 107 5.55 37.48 2.35
CA LYS A 107 6.81 38.20 2.55
C LYS A 107 6.87 39.46 1.68
N HIS A 108 6.52 39.37 0.40
CA HIS A 108 6.66 40.48 -0.53
C HIS A 108 5.49 41.47 -0.43
N ALA A 109 4.28 41.01 -0.12
CA ALA A 109 3.16 41.89 0.20
C ALA A 109 3.49 42.83 1.37
N LYS A 110 4.16 42.32 2.43
CA LYS A 110 4.68 43.14 3.54
C LYS A 110 5.77 44.15 3.12
N GLN A 111 6.45 43.90 2.01
CA GLN A 111 7.45 44.79 1.43
C GLN A 111 6.84 45.77 0.41
N GLY A 112 5.52 45.78 0.28
CA GLY A 112 4.80 46.68 -0.62
C GLY A 112 4.65 46.19 -2.06
N TYR A 113 5.15 44.99 -2.40
CA TYR A 113 5.07 44.45 -3.76
C TYR A 113 3.64 44.04 -4.12
N GLU A 114 3.27 44.28 -5.37
CA GLU A 114 2.12 43.65 -6.01
C GLU A 114 2.42 42.17 -6.31
N THR A 115 1.38 41.33 -6.33
CA THR A 115 1.52 39.89 -6.61
C THR A 115 0.67 39.51 -7.81
N VAL A 116 1.31 39.10 -8.90
CA VAL A 116 0.65 38.50 -10.06
C VAL A 116 0.70 36.98 -9.94
N ILE A 117 -0.48 36.36 -9.86
CA ILE A 117 -0.65 34.91 -9.75
C ILE A 117 -1.10 34.35 -11.09
N ILE A 118 -0.26 33.51 -11.69
CA ILE A 118 -0.57 32.82 -12.95
C ILE A 118 -1.33 31.54 -12.66
N GLY A 119 -2.64 31.54 -12.88
CA GLY A 119 -3.54 30.47 -12.46
C GLY A 119 -4.99 30.73 -12.82
N ASP A 120 -5.84 29.74 -12.58
CA ASP A 120 -7.29 29.85 -12.81
C ASP A 120 -7.94 30.63 -11.64
N SER A 121 -8.65 31.71 -11.92
CA SER A 121 -9.15 32.67 -10.90
C SER A 121 -10.18 32.08 -9.94
N ASP A 122 -10.94 31.08 -10.39
CA ASP A 122 -11.92 30.33 -9.62
C ASP A 122 -11.29 29.16 -8.84
N HIS A 123 -10.01 28.85 -9.07
CA HIS A 123 -9.39 27.69 -8.45
C HIS A 123 -9.14 27.91 -6.95
N PRO A 124 -9.46 26.93 -6.08
CA PRO A 124 -9.39 27.12 -4.64
C PRO A 124 -8.00 27.47 -4.09
N GLU A 125 -6.94 26.98 -4.74
CA GLU A 125 -5.56 27.36 -4.44
C GLU A 125 -5.31 28.84 -4.74
N VAL A 126 -5.74 29.35 -5.88
CA VAL A 126 -5.52 30.74 -6.32
C VAL A 126 -6.26 31.71 -5.40
N ILE A 127 -7.51 31.39 -5.06
CA ILE A 127 -8.29 32.13 -4.03
C ILE A 127 -7.53 32.16 -2.70
N GLY A 128 -6.97 31.01 -2.30
CA GLY A 128 -6.13 30.92 -1.11
C GLY A 128 -4.91 31.83 -1.18
N LEU A 129 -4.19 31.83 -2.30
CA LEU A 129 -2.99 32.64 -2.53
C LEU A 129 -3.29 34.15 -2.56
N LEU A 130 -4.38 34.57 -3.20
CA LEU A 130 -4.85 35.97 -3.20
C LEU A 130 -5.07 36.48 -1.78
N GLY A 131 -5.64 35.65 -0.90
CA GLY A 131 -5.82 36.00 0.51
C GLY A 131 -4.53 36.35 1.26
N TYR A 132 -3.36 35.87 0.80
CA TYR A 132 -2.06 36.24 1.36
C TYR A 132 -1.45 37.49 0.72
N ALA A 133 -1.92 37.89 -0.47
CA ALA A 133 -1.54 39.12 -1.15
C ALA A 133 -2.38 40.33 -0.68
N GLY A 134 -3.59 40.08 -0.17
CA GLY A 134 -4.52 41.15 0.22
C GLY A 134 -5.04 41.91 -1.00
N GLU A 135 -5.18 43.23 -0.90
CA GLU A 135 -5.64 44.10 -1.99
C GLU A 135 -4.64 44.21 -3.15
N LYS A 136 -3.39 43.74 -2.95
CA LYS A 136 -2.30 43.76 -3.93
C LYS A 136 -2.17 42.49 -4.77
N GLY A 137 -3.24 41.69 -4.81
CA GLY A 137 -3.27 40.41 -5.49
C GLY A 137 -3.99 40.48 -6.84
N HIS A 138 -3.32 40.03 -7.89
CA HIS A 138 -3.84 39.99 -9.27
C HIS A 138 -3.75 38.57 -9.81
N VAL A 139 -4.67 38.16 -10.68
CA VAL A 139 -4.66 36.85 -11.34
C VAL A 139 -4.65 37.02 -12.85
N ALA A 140 -3.89 36.17 -13.54
CA ALA A 140 -3.98 36.00 -14.99
C ALA A 140 -3.95 34.51 -15.35
N GLY A 141 -4.99 34.04 -16.04
CA GLY A 141 -5.10 32.65 -16.53
C GLY A 141 -4.53 32.45 -17.94
N ASN A 142 -4.35 33.53 -18.71
CA ASN A 142 -3.83 33.52 -20.08
C ASN A 142 -3.01 34.79 -20.39
N MET A 143 -2.37 34.84 -21.57
CA MET A 143 -1.52 35.98 -21.96
C MET A 143 -2.30 37.28 -22.13
N ALA A 144 -3.55 37.22 -22.60
CA ALA A 144 -4.37 38.42 -22.80
C ALA A 144 -4.74 39.07 -21.45
N GLU A 145 -5.11 38.26 -20.46
CA GLU A 145 -5.32 38.73 -19.08
C GLU A 145 -4.05 39.30 -18.46
N LEU A 146 -2.89 38.68 -18.71
CA LEU A 146 -1.60 39.19 -18.23
C LEU A 146 -1.28 40.56 -18.85
N ASP A 147 -1.55 40.74 -20.14
CA ASP A 147 -1.32 42.01 -20.84
C ASP A 147 -2.29 43.12 -20.43
N ALA A 148 -3.49 42.75 -19.99
CA ALA A 148 -4.51 43.68 -19.49
C ALA A 148 -4.20 44.22 -18.08
N LEU A 149 -3.28 43.60 -17.33
CA LEU A 149 -2.87 44.09 -16.02
C LEU A 149 -2.09 45.41 -16.14
N PRO A 150 -2.31 46.36 -15.21
CA PRO A 150 -1.54 47.61 -15.20
C PRO A 150 -0.05 47.33 -14.91
N ALA A 151 0.80 48.28 -15.30
CA ALA A 151 2.20 48.27 -14.89
C ALA A 151 2.30 48.65 -13.41
N PHE A 152 3.12 47.92 -12.66
CA PHE A 152 3.37 48.12 -11.24
C PHE A 152 4.81 48.58 -11.02
N GLU A 153 5.02 49.38 -9.97
CA GLU A 153 6.37 49.82 -9.60
C GLU A 153 7.22 48.64 -9.14
N ASN A 154 6.66 47.74 -8.32
CA ASN A 154 7.31 46.53 -7.84
C ASN A 154 6.30 45.39 -7.78
N ALA A 155 6.55 44.29 -8.51
CA ALA A 155 5.70 43.11 -8.46
C ALA A 155 6.50 41.82 -8.36
N ILE A 156 5.86 40.80 -7.78
CA ILE A 156 6.29 39.42 -7.88
C ILE A 156 5.35 38.66 -8.82
N VAL A 157 5.90 37.69 -9.55
CA VAL A 157 5.12 36.74 -10.36
C VAL A 157 5.29 35.35 -9.80
N VAL A 158 4.17 34.71 -9.47
CA VAL A 158 4.10 33.32 -9.00
C VAL A 158 3.11 32.54 -9.85
N ALA A 159 3.26 31.22 -9.94
CA ALA A 159 2.30 30.32 -10.56
C ALA A 159 1.52 29.49 -9.53
N GLN A 160 0.28 29.15 -9.87
CA GLN A 160 -0.44 28.03 -9.25
C GLN A 160 0.40 26.74 -9.36
N THR A 161 0.45 25.94 -8.30
CA THR A 161 1.35 24.78 -8.21
C THR A 161 1.06 23.68 -9.24
N THR A 162 -0.14 23.69 -9.83
CA THR A 162 -0.62 22.76 -10.86
C THR A 162 -0.62 23.36 -12.28
N GLN A 163 -0.02 24.53 -12.48
CA GLN A 163 0.02 25.22 -13.78
C GLN A 163 0.84 24.47 -14.86
N ASN A 164 0.55 24.81 -16.11
CA ASN A 164 1.42 24.69 -17.28
C ASN A 164 2.83 25.21 -17.12
N THR A 165 3.81 24.32 -16.98
CA THR A 165 5.22 24.59 -17.23
C THR A 165 5.44 25.36 -18.54
N VAL A 166 5.00 24.83 -19.69
CA VAL A 166 5.19 25.49 -21.00
C VAL A 166 4.57 26.89 -21.04
N PHE A 167 3.33 27.02 -20.58
CA PHE A 167 2.66 28.32 -20.53
C PHE A 167 3.38 29.30 -19.60
N PHE A 168 3.82 28.84 -18.43
CA PHE A 168 4.51 29.67 -17.46
C PHE A 168 5.89 30.11 -17.97
N GLU A 169 6.61 29.26 -18.72
CA GLU A 169 7.83 29.70 -19.43
C GLU A 169 7.55 30.88 -20.36
N SER A 170 6.49 30.82 -21.17
CA SER A 170 6.11 31.94 -22.05
C SER A 170 5.79 33.21 -21.24
N VAL A 171 5.11 33.07 -20.09
CA VAL A 171 4.87 34.19 -19.18
C VAL A 171 6.18 34.78 -18.65
N LYS A 172 7.13 33.93 -18.25
CA LYS A 172 8.44 34.38 -17.76
C LYS A 172 9.19 35.19 -18.81
N GLU A 173 9.21 34.70 -20.05
CA GLU A 173 9.84 35.41 -21.17
C GLU A 173 9.19 36.78 -21.43
N GLN A 174 7.86 36.86 -21.42
CA GLN A 174 7.14 38.10 -21.63
C GLN A 174 7.37 39.10 -20.49
N VAL A 175 7.26 38.65 -19.24
CA VAL A 175 7.50 39.49 -18.06
C VAL A 175 8.94 39.99 -18.04
N ALA A 176 9.93 39.14 -18.34
CA ALA A 176 11.33 39.55 -18.40
C ALA A 176 11.60 40.63 -19.46
N ARG A 177 10.86 40.61 -20.58
CA ARG A 177 10.96 41.62 -21.64
C ARG A 177 10.24 42.93 -21.28
N LYS A 178 9.02 42.84 -20.74
CA LYS A 178 8.13 44.01 -20.51
C LYS A 178 8.38 44.68 -19.15
N TYR A 179 8.72 43.89 -18.14
CA TYR A 179 8.87 44.31 -16.73
C TYR A 179 10.12 43.66 -16.10
N PRO A 180 11.34 44.04 -16.55
CA PRO A 180 12.59 43.39 -16.13
C PRO A 180 12.88 43.51 -14.62
N HIS A 181 12.25 44.46 -13.93
CA HIS A 181 12.36 44.66 -12.49
C HIS A 181 11.43 43.77 -11.65
N TYR A 182 10.48 43.05 -12.27
CA TYR A 182 9.61 42.11 -11.57
C TYR A 182 10.38 40.88 -11.11
N LYS A 183 10.05 40.40 -9.90
CA LYS A 183 10.66 39.19 -9.34
C LYS A 183 9.82 37.96 -9.67
N ILE A 184 10.38 37.07 -10.47
CA ILE A 184 9.69 35.84 -10.87
C ILE A 184 10.11 34.70 -9.95
N PHE A 185 9.13 33.99 -9.39
CA PHE A 185 9.36 32.79 -8.60
C PHE A 185 8.75 31.57 -9.28
N ASP A 186 9.57 30.56 -9.53
CA ASP A 186 9.08 29.27 -10.03
C ASP A 186 8.43 28.48 -8.90
N THR A 187 7.09 28.50 -8.90
CA THR A 187 6.27 27.90 -7.85
C THR A 187 5.46 26.71 -8.34
N ILE A 188 5.64 26.27 -9.59
CA ILE A 188 5.06 25.01 -10.07
C ILE A 188 5.68 23.86 -9.26
N CYS A 189 4.84 22.93 -8.81
CA CYS A 189 5.30 21.83 -7.98
C CYS A 189 6.07 20.81 -8.82
N ASP A 190 7.20 20.30 -8.29
CA ASP A 190 8.01 19.26 -8.92
C ASP A 190 7.21 18.00 -9.28
N SER A 191 6.17 17.71 -8.49
CA SER A 191 5.26 16.59 -8.72
C SER A 191 4.36 16.81 -9.95
N THR A 192 3.96 18.05 -10.21
CA THR A 192 3.20 18.45 -11.39
C THR A 192 4.08 18.31 -12.64
N GLU A 193 5.29 18.88 -12.62
CA GLU A 193 6.20 18.83 -13.77
C GLU A 193 6.55 17.40 -14.16
N LYS A 194 6.90 16.56 -13.19
CA LYS A 194 7.24 15.15 -13.42
C LYS A 194 6.08 14.39 -14.07
N ARG A 195 4.84 14.63 -13.64
CA ARG A 195 3.65 14.01 -14.26
C ARG A 195 3.46 14.46 -15.70
N GLN A 196 3.57 15.76 -15.96
CA GLN A 196 3.41 16.30 -17.31
C GLN A 196 4.48 15.75 -18.27
N ARG A 197 5.74 15.71 -17.85
CA ARG A 197 6.84 15.11 -18.62
C ARG A 197 6.64 13.61 -18.84
N GLU A 198 6.19 12.89 -17.81
CA GLU A 198 5.97 11.45 -17.92
C GLU A 198 4.81 11.09 -18.84
N VAL A 199 3.73 11.89 -18.89
CA VAL A 199 2.65 11.68 -19.87
C VAL A 199 3.19 11.78 -21.30
N LYS A 200 4.03 12.79 -21.58
CA LYS A 200 4.65 12.95 -22.90
C LYS A 200 5.62 11.81 -23.21
N SER A 201 6.48 11.42 -22.26
CA SER A 201 7.39 10.29 -22.49
C SER A 201 6.65 8.96 -22.63
N LEU A 202 5.52 8.78 -21.94
CA LEU A 202 4.72 7.56 -22.03
C LEU A 202 4.02 7.49 -23.39
N SER A 203 3.49 8.61 -23.91
CA SER A 203 2.83 8.64 -25.23
C SER A 203 3.72 8.16 -26.36
N ASP A 204 5.04 8.37 -26.26
CA ASP A 204 6.01 7.96 -27.29
C ASP A 204 6.13 6.43 -27.42
N SER A 205 5.56 5.67 -26.47
CA SER A 205 5.74 4.22 -26.37
C SER A 205 4.43 3.43 -26.30
N VAL A 206 3.27 4.08 -26.42
CA VAL A 206 1.95 3.44 -26.27
C VAL A 206 1.01 3.81 -27.42
N ASP A 207 0.07 2.93 -27.72
CA ASP A 207 -0.94 3.13 -28.77
C ASP A 207 -2.14 3.94 -28.27
N ALA A 208 -2.36 3.96 -26.95
CA ALA A 208 -3.44 4.71 -26.31
C ALA A 208 -3.07 5.10 -24.88
N LEU A 209 -3.57 6.24 -24.42
CA LEU A 209 -3.43 6.73 -23.05
C LEU A 209 -4.77 6.77 -22.32
N ILE A 210 -4.75 6.34 -21.07
CA ILE A 210 -5.87 6.47 -20.14
C ILE A 210 -5.44 7.41 -19.02
N VAL A 211 -6.14 8.52 -18.87
CA VAL A 211 -5.92 9.53 -17.84
C VAL A 211 -7.00 9.39 -16.78
N VAL A 212 -6.62 8.89 -15.61
CA VAL A 212 -7.56 8.56 -14.54
C VAL A 212 -7.68 9.69 -13.52
N GLY A 213 -8.89 10.19 -13.29
CA GLY A 213 -9.20 11.06 -12.17
C GLY A 213 -10.39 11.97 -12.40
N GLY A 214 -10.82 12.66 -11.34
CA GLY A 214 -12.01 13.51 -11.37
C GLY A 214 -11.93 14.61 -12.44
N ARG A 215 -13.05 14.85 -13.13
CA ARG A 215 -13.19 15.88 -14.16
C ARG A 215 -12.97 17.29 -13.62
N ASN A 216 -13.24 17.52 -12.34
CA ASN A 216 -13.05 18.81 -11.66
C ASN A 216 -11.62 19.00 -11.09
N SER A 217 -10.69 18.10 -11.37
CA SER A 217 -9.30 18.21 -10.92
C SER A 217 -8.44 18.93 -11.94
N GLY A 218 -8.00 20.16 -11.64
CA GLY A 218 -7.17 20.97 -12.55
C GLY A 218 -5.91 20.24 -13.01
N ASN A 219 -5.24 19.51 -12.11
CA ASN A 219 -4.10 18.67 -12.50
C ASN A 219 -4.50 17.55 -13.48
N THR A 220 -5.60 16.82 -13.22
CA THR A 220 -6.03 15.72 -14.11
C THR A 220 -6.44 16.25 -15.48
N GLN A 221 -7.20 17.34 -15.53
CA GLN A 221 -7.55 18.01 -16.78
C GLN A 221 -6.31 18.42 -17.56
N ARG A 222 -5.26 18.93 -16.89
CA ARG A 222 -3.99 19.28 -17.53
C ARG A 222 -3.33 18.06 -18.18
N LEU A 223 -3.30 16.92 -17.47
CA LEU A 223 -2.74 15.68 -18.01
C LEU A 223 -3.55 15.19 -19.22
N ALA A 224 -4.89 15.27 -19.16
CA ALA A 224 -5.76 14.94 -20.29
C ALA A 224 -5.51 15.86 -21.50
N LYS A 225 -5.40 17.17 -21.28
CA LYS A 225 -5.06 18.15 -22.33
C LYS A 225 -3.69 17.86 -22.94
N ILE A 226 -2.69 17.50 -22.14
CA ILE A 226 -1.36 17.13 -22.64
C ILE A 226 -1.45 15.83 -23.44
N ALA A 227 -2.11 14.79 -22.92
CA ALA A 227 -2.29 13.52 -23.61
C ALA A 227 -2.99 13.70 -24.97
N ASN A 228 -4.06 14.50 -25.03
CA ASN A 228 -4.75 14.81 -26.29
C ASN A 228 -3.87 15.50 -27.34
N LYS A 229 -2.82 16.23 -26.91
CA LYS A 229 -1.86 16.90 -27.81
C LYS A 229 -0.75 15.96 -28.32
N THR A 230 -0.69 14.71 -27.85
CA THR A 230 0.36 13.76 -28.25
C THR A 230 0.07 13.04 -29.58
N GLY A 231 -1.16 13.17 -30.10
CA GLY A 231 -1.56 12.57 -31.39
C GLY A 231 -2.04 11.12 -31.31
N ILE A 232 -1.92 10.46 -30.14
CA ILE A 232 -2.50 9.13 -29.89
C ILE A 232 -3.88 9.24 -29.20
N PRO A 233 -4.77 8.24 -29.34
CA PRO A 233 -6.02 8.17 -28.60
C PRO A 233 -5.80 8.34 -27.08
N ALA A 234 -6.49 9.30 -26.48
CA ALA A 234 -6.44 9.56 -25.04
C ALA A 234 -7.84 9.64 -24.43
N TYR A 235 -8.03 8.95 -23.31
CA TYR A 235 -9.32 8.82 -22.63
C TYR A 235 -9.23 9.34 -21.19
N HIS A 236 -10.01 10.36 -20.86
CA HIS A 236 -10.15 10.85 -19.49
C HIS A 236 -11.35 10.18 -18.82
N ILE A 237 -11.08 9.34 -17.82
CA ILE A 237 -12.09 8.56 -17.09
C ILE A 237 -11.96 8.74 -15.58
N GLU A 238 -13.05 8.57 -14.83
CA GLU A 238 -13.05 8.56 -13.37
C GLU A 238 -13.05 7.13 -12.80
N THR A 239 -13.70 6.18 -13.47
CA THR A 239 -13.82 4.77 -13.03
C THR A 239 -13.65 3.78 -14.20
N GLU A 240 -13.49 2.50 -13.86
CA GLU A 240 -13.39 1.40 -14.83
C GLU A 240 -14.63 1.24 -15.72
N SER A 241 -15.81 1.68 -15.27
CA SER A 241 -17.06 1.60 -16.04
C SER A 241 -17.09 2.54 -17.26
N GLU A 242 -16.23 3.55 -17.28
CA GLU A 242 -16.12 4.49 -18.40
C GLU A 242 -15.13 4.02 -19.48
N LEU A 243 -14.48 2.86 -19.30
CA LEU A 243 -13.58 2.29 -20.29
C LEU A 243 -14.34 1.90 -21.56
N ASN A 244 -13.97 2.50 -22.69
CA ASN A 244 -14.47 2.08 -23.99
C ASN A 244 -13.68 0.85 -24.49
N ILE A 245 -14.15 -0.33 -24.08
CA ILE A 245 -13.53 -1.63 -24.38
C ILE A 245 -13.37 -1.84 -25.89
N ARG A 246 -14.33 -1.41 -26.70
CA ARG A 246 -14.29 -1.57 -28.16
C ARG A 246 -13.19 -0.71 -28.78
N ALA A 247 -13.05 0.54 -28.34
CA ALA A 247 -12.02 1.44 -28.83
C ALA A 247 -10.61 1.01 -28.42
N LEU A 248 -10.47 0.39 -27.24
CA LEU A 248 -9.19 -0.11 -26.73
C LEU A 248 -8.81 -1.50 -27.26
N ALA A 249 -9.72 -2.19 -27.97
CA ALA A 249 -9.53 -3.56 -28.41
C ALA A 249 -8.35 -3.74 -29.38
N SER A 250 -8.02 -2.72 -30.17
CA SER A 250 -6.93 -2.75 -31.16
C SER A 250 -5.57 -2.33 -30.60
N ALA A 251 -5.53 -1.72 -29.41
CA ALA A 251 -4.29 -1.25 -28.80
C ALA A 251 -3.42 -2.44 -28.35
N ARG A 252 -2.18 -2.49 -28.81
CA ARG A 252 -1.20 -3.50 -28.38
C ARG A 252 -0.51 -3.07 -27.10
N HIS A 253 -0.33 -1.78 -26.88
CA HIS A 253 0.26 -1.20 -25.68
C HIS A 253 -0.57 -0.02 -25.17
N ILE A 254 -1.13 -0.15 -23.96
CA ILE A 254 -1.90 0.92 -23.30
C ILE A 254 -1.08 1.53 -22.16
N GLY A 255 -1.04 2.86 -22.11
CA GLY A 255 -0.51 3.62 -20.99
C GLY A 255 -1.61 4.08 -20.03
N ILE A 256 -1.40 3.94 -18.73
CA ILE A 256 -2.27 4.47 -17.68
C ILE A 256 -1.52 5.56 -16.93
N THR A 257 -2.09 6.75 -16.85
CA THR A 257 -1.64 7.80 -15.94
C THR A 257 -2.79 8.20 -15.03
N ALA A 258 -2.50 8.93 -13.96
CA ALA A 258 -3.55 9.38 -13.07
C ALA A 258 -3.22 10.72 -12.41
N GLY A 259 -4.28 11.47 -12.13
CA GLY A 259 -4.21 12.73 -11.41
C GLY A 259 -3.59 12.60 -10.01
N ALA A 260 -3.04 13.70 -9.52
CA ALA A 260 -2.48 13.78 -8.17
C ALA A 260 -3.51 13.55 -7.05
N SER A 261 -4.81 13.64 -7.36
CA SER A 261 -5.94 13.38 -6.46
C SER A 261 -6.60 12.01 -6.69
N THR A 262 -6.03 11.15 -7.52
CA THR A 262 -6.61 9.83 -7.81
C THR A 262 -6.02 8.77 -6.89
N PRO A 263 -6.84 8.02 -6.15
CA PRO A 263 -6.36 6.95 -5.28
C PRO A 263 -5.93 5.69 -6.03
N ASN A 264 -5.03 4.89 -5.42
CA ASN A 264 -4.47 3.71 -6.07
C ASN A 264 -5.50 2.61 -6.35
N TRP A 265 -6.57 2.47 -5.54
CA TRP A 265 -7.58 1.44 -5.78
C TRP A 265 -8.33 1.65 -7.10
N ILE A 266 -8.58 2.90 -7.52
CA ILE A 266 -9.19 3.20 -8.82
C ILE A 266 -8.23 2.81 -9.95
N ILE A 267 -6.95 3.18 -9.83
CA ILE A 267 -5.93 2.84 -10.82
C ILE A 267 -5.78 1.32 -10.94
N LYS A 268 -5.77 0.60 -9.82
CA LYS A 268 -5.71 -0.88 -9.76
C LYS A 268 -6.92 -1.50 -10.45
N ARG A 269 -8.14 -1.01 -10.21
CA ARG A 269 -9.37 -1.50 -10.88
C ARG A 269 -9.29 -1.35 -12.39
N ILE A 270 -8.91 -0.16 -12.88
CA ILE A 270 -8.74 0.09 -14.31
C ILE A 270 -7.66 -0.80 -14.93
N TYR A 271 -6.50 -0.91 -14.29
CA TYR A 271 -5.43 -1.82 -14.74
C TYR A 271 -5.95 -3.26 -14.86
N ARG A 272 -6.71 -3.74 -13.87
CA ARG A 272 -7.24 -5.11 -13.83
C ARG A 272 -8.32 -5.36 -14.87
N THR A 273 -9.21 -4.39 -15.10
CA THR A 273 -10.20 -4.48 -16.18
C THR A 273 -9.49 -4.65 -17.53
N LEU A 274 -8.43 -3.87 -17.79
CA LEU A 274 -7.63 -3.98 -19.02
C LEU A 274 -6.83 -5.30 -19.10
N GLU A 275 -6.27 -5.74 -17.98
CA GLU A 275 -5.53 -7.01 -17.91
C GLU A 275 -6.46 -8.19 -18.22
N THR A 276 -7.67 -8.22 -17.64
CA THR A 276 -8.68 -9.25 -17.89
C THR A 276 -9.13 -9.27 -19.35
N LEU A 277 -9.38 -8.11 -19.94
CA LEU A 277 -9.77 -7.98 -21.36
C LEU A 277 -8.71 -8.52 -22.32
N HIS A 278 -7.43 -8.43 -21.96
CA HIS A 278 -6.36 -9.02 -22.76
C HIS A 278 -6.46 -10.55 -22.79
N PHE A 279 -6.74 -11.18 -21.64
CA PHE A 279 -6.70 -12.63 -21.49
C PHE A 279 -7.95 -13.34 -22.02
N ASP A 280 -9.12 -12.71 -21.99
CA ASP A 280 -10.33 -13.29 -22.62
C ASP A 280 -10.18 -13.46 -24.14
N LYS A 281 -9.27 -12.71 -24.77
CA LYS A 281 -8.96 -12.80 -26.21
C LYS A 281 -7.76 -13.69 -26.54
N ASP A 282 -6.90 -13.98 -25.57
CA ASP A 282 -5.63 -14.67 -25.80
C ASP A 282 -5.75 -16.17 -25.48
N ARG A 283 -6.08 -16.99 -26.49
CA ARG A 283 -6.09 -18.46 -26.40
C ARG A 283 -4.69 -19.10 -26.31
N SER A 284 -3.63 -18.31 -26.11
CA SER A 284 -2.27 -18.83 -26.03
C SER A 284 -1.94 -19.46 -24.67
N TRP A 285 -0.84 -20.22 -24.64
CA TRP A 285 -0.27 -20.79 -23.42
C TRP A 285 -0.02 -19.72 -22.35
N ARG A 286 0.28 -18.47 -22.74
CA ARG A 286 0.50 -17.36 -21.80
C ARG A 286 -0.78 -17.00 -21.04
N GLY A 287 -1.94 -17.04 -21.71
CA GLY A 287 -3.24 -16.83 -21.08
C GLY A 287 -3.60 -17.95 -20.11
N PHE A 288 -3.31 -19.20 -20.48
CA PHE A 288 -3.47 -20.35 -19.58
C PHE A 288 -2.61 -20.21 -18.31
N PHE A 289 -1.31 -19.93 -18.45
CA PHE A 289 -0.42 -19.76 -17.28
C PHE A 289 -0.86 -18.61 -16.37
N PHE A 290 -1.28 -17.48 -16.93
CA PHE A 290 -1.80 -16.37 -16.13
C PHE A 290 -3.09 -16.76 -15.39
N GLY A 291 -4.03 -17.43 -16.07
CA GLY A 291 -5.27 -17.93 -15.47
C GLY A 291 -5.00 -18.92 -14.33
N MET A 292 -4.00 -19.77 -14.48
CA MET A 292 -3.54 -20.69 -13.44
C MET A 292 -2.94 -19.93 -12.25
N GLN A 293 -2.00 -19.01 -12.48
CA GLN A 293 -1.39 -18.19 -11.41
C GLN A 293 -2.46 -17.41 -10.62
N ARG A 294 -3.38 -16.78 -11.33
CA ARG A 294 -4.51 -16.05 -10.74
C ARG A 294 -5.37 -16.97 -9.87
N THR A 295 -5.75 -18.14 -10.38
CA THR A 295 -6.54 -19.10 -9.61
C THR A 295 -5.80 -19.58 -8.36
N LEU A 296 -4.51 -19.91 -8.48
CA LEU A 296 -3.69 -20.37 -7.36
C LEU A 296 -3.53 -19.31 -6.25
N LEU A 297 -3.42 -18.03 -6.62
CA LEU A 297 -3.36 -16.92 -5.66
C LEU A 297 -4.72 -16.66 -5.01
N LEU A 298 -5.80 -16.53 -5.81
CA LEU A 298 -7.13 -16.22 -5.29
C LEU A 298 -7.68 -17.30 -4.35
N THR A 299 -7.36 -18.57 -4.63
CA THR A 299 -7.73 -19.71 -3.77
C THR A 299 -6.80 -19.90 -2.56
N ASN A 300 -5.71 -19.13 -2.45
CA ASN A 300 -4.61 -19.32 -1.49
C ASN A 300 -3.89 -20.68 -1.58
N ILE A 301 -4.07 -21.47 -2.65
CA ILE A 301 -3.34 -22.73 -2.85
C ILE A 301 -1.84 -22.49 -2.96
N TYR A 302 -1.42 -21.39 -3.61
CA TYR A 302 0.00 -21.08 -3.73
C TYR A 302 0.65 -20.73 -2.39
N VAL A 303 -0.07 -19.96 -1.58
CA VAL A 303 0.38 -19.57 -0.22
C VAL A 303 0.48 -20.81 0.68
N SER A 304 -0.47 -21.73 0.61
CA SER A 304 -0.41 -22.98 1.39
C SER A 304 0.72 -23.89 0.93
N LEU A 305 0.98 -24.00 -0.37
CA LEU A 305 2.15 -24.69 -0.90
C LEU A 305 3.46 -24.09 -0.39
N GLY A 306 3.54 -22.76 -0.32
CA GLY A 306 4.65 -22.03 0.31
C GLY A 306 4.86 -22.44 1.76
N ALA A 307 3.79 -22.47 2.58
CA ALA A 307 3.86 -22.94 3.96
C ALA A 307 4.34 -24.38 4.09
N GLY A 308 3.89 -25.27 3.20
CA GLY A 308 4.38 -26.64 3.12
C GLY A 308 5.87 -26.74 2.81
N CYS A 309 6.36 -25.95 1.85
CA CYS A 309 7.78 -25.90 1.49
C CYS A 309 8.65 -25.33 2.63
N LEU A 310 8.16 -24.30 3.33
CA LEU A 310 8.81 -23.76 4.51
C LEU A 310 8.88 -24.81 5.64
N CYS A 311 7.77 -25.53 5.89
CA CYS A 311 7.71 -26.61 6.86
C CYS A 311 8.70 -27.74 6.55
N TYR A 312 8.78 -28.13 5.27
CA TYR A 312 9.73 -29.14 4.80
C TYR A 312 11.18 -28.71 5.09
N ALA A 313 11.54 -27.48 4.74
CA ALA A 313 12.90 -26.98 4.96
C ALA A 313 13.22 -26.81 6.44
N CYS A 314 12.29 -26.30 7.25
CA CYS A 314 12.46 -26.22 8.71
C CYS A 314 12.65 -27.62 9.31
N SER A 315 11.94 -28.63 8.81
CA SER A 315 12.08 -30.01 9.26
C SER A 315 13.45 -30.59 8.88
N LYS A 316 13.96 -30.29 7.69
CA LYS A 316 15.32 -30.68 7.25
C LYS A 316 16.44 -29.96 8.00
N LEU A 317 16.24 -28.70 8.37
CA LEU A 317 17.17 -27.98 9.24
C LEU A 317 17.30 -28.61 10.63
N GLN A 318 16.20 -29.18 11.12
CA GLN A 318 16.08 -29.80 12.44
C GLN A 318 16.33 -31.32 12.42
N GLY A 319 16.65 -31.92 11.26
CA GLY A 319 16.93 -33.36 11.15
C GLY A 319 15.70 -34.26 11.37
N ILE A 320 14.49 -33.76 11.14
CA ILE A 320 13.25 -34.51 11.38
C ILE A 320 13.06 -35.57 10.27
N PRO A 321 12.88 -36.86 10.64
CA PRO A 321 12.59 -37.91 9.67
C PRO A 321 11.14 -37.80 9.16
N ASN A 322 10.91 -38.15 7.89
CA ASN A 322 9.58 -38.23 7.27
C ASN A 322 8.68 -36.98 7.47
N PRO A 323 9.08 -35.80 6.98
CA PRO A 323 8.37 -34.55 7.26
C PRO A 323 6.98 -34.41 6.59
N LEU A 324 6.58 -35.35 5.74
CA LEU A 324 5.42 -35.20 4.85
C LEU A 324 4.09 -34.97 5.59
N SER A 325 3.88 -35.64 6.73
CA SER A 325 2.66 -35.44 7.53
C SER A 325 2.58 -34.00 8.09
N TYR A 326 3.69 -33.46 8.56
CA TYR A 326 3.77 -32.09 9.05
C TYR A 326 3.60 -31.06 7.94
N VAL A 327 4.18 -31.33 6.76
CA VAL A 327 4.01 -30.51 5.56
C VAL A 327 2.54 -30.44 5.17
N PHE A 328 1.85 -31.59 5.14
CA PHE A 328 0.44 -31.66 4.79
C PHE A 328 -0.44 -30.90 5.80
N ILE A 329 -0.18 -31.05 7.11
CA ILE A 329 -0.87 -30.29 8.16
C ILE A 329 -0.64 -28.78 8.00
N ALA A 330 0.60 -28.35 7.73
CA ALA A 330 0.91 -26.95 7.52
C ALA A 330 0.15 -26.35 6.32
N MET A 331 0.07 -27.09 5.21
CA MET A 331 -0.71 -26.68 4.04
C MET A 331 -2.21 -26.55 4.37
N LEU A 332 -2.79 -27.54 5.04
CA LEU A 332 -4.21 -27.56 5.42
C LEU A 332 -4.57 -26.45 6.42
N TYR A 333 -3.71 -26.20 7.40
CA TYR A 333 -3.87 -25.11 8.36
C TYR A 333 -3.86 -23.76 7.64
N VAL A 334 -2.84 -23.51 6.82
CA VAL A 334 -2.65 -22.21 6.16
C VAL A 334 -3.76 -21.93 5.15
N ILE A 335 -4.19 -22.92 4.35
CA ILE A 335 -5.30 -22.73 3.41
C ILE A 335 -6.61 -22.44 4.16
N SER A 336 -6.90 -23.18 5.24
CA SER A 336 -8.09 -22.98 6.06
C SER A 336 -8.13 -21.57 6.66
N MET A 337 -7.06 -21.17 7.36
CA MET A 337 -6.98 -19.88 8.03
C MET A 337 -6.98 -18.70 7.06
N HIS A 338 -6.28 -18.79 5.91
CA HIS A 338 -6.29 -17.70 4.93
C HIS A 338 -7.65 -17.52 4.27
N ILE A 339 -8.31 -18.61 3.88
CA ILE A 339 -9.66 -18.52 3.31
C ILE A 339 -10.61 -17.95 4.34
N PHE A 340 -10.58 -18.43 5.59
CA PHE A 340 -11.44 -17.92 6.65
C PHE A 340 -11.20 -16.43 6.94
N ASN A 341 -9.94 -16.00 7.02
CA ASN A 341 -9.59 -14.60 7.25
C ASN A 341 -10.03 -13.68 6.11
N ASN A 342 -9.96 -14.14 4.86
CA ASN A 342 -10.45 -13.38 3.70
C ASN A 342 -11.99 -13.37 3.63
N LEU A 343 -12.67 -14.46 4.01
CA LEU A 343 -14.14 -14.53 4.07
C LEU A 343 -14.74 -13.66 5.18
N THR A 344 -14.02 -13.55 6.29
CA THR A 344 -14.36 -12.68 7.43
C THR A 344 -13.67 -11.32 7.36
N GLY A 345 -13.03 -11.05 6.21
CA GLY A 345 -12.30 -9.84 5.89
C GLY A 345 -13.17 -8.58 5.95
N THR A 346 -12.50 -7.44 6.06
CA THR A 346 -13.10 -6.11 6.28
C THR A 346 -13.22 -5.34 4.97
N GLU A 347 -13.88 -4.17 4.99
CA GLU A 347 -13.89 -3.19 3.89
C GLU A 347 -12.51 -2.91 3.27
N ALA A 348 -11.41 -3.05 4.02
CA ALA A 348 -10.03 -2.93 3.52
C ALA A 348 -9.78 -3.71 2.22
N ASP A 349 -10.30 -4.92 2.13
CA ASP A 349 -9.98 -5.84 1.03
C ASP A 349 -10.57 -5.34 -0.28
N HIS A 350 -11.69 -4.59 -0.24
CA HIS A 350 -12.27 -3.92 -1.41
C HIS A 350 -11.40 -2.78 -1.96
N TYR A 351 -10.51 -2.20 -1.15
CA TYR A 351 -9.58 -1.15 -1.55
C TYR A 351 -8.20 -1.73 -1.92
N ASN A 352 -7.75 -2.76 -1.19
CA ASN A 352 -6.43 -3.37 -1.36
C ASN A 352 -6.37 -4.26 -2.59
N ASP A 353 -7.33 -5.18 -2.71
CA ASP A 353 -7.42 -6.21 -3.76
C ASP A 353 -8.89 -6.44 -4.19
N PRO A 354 -9.44 -5.56 -5.06
CA PRO A 354 -10.82 -5.64 -5.53
C PRO A 354 -11.23 -7.01 -6.14
N ASP A 355 -10.32 -7.67 -6.85
CA ASP A 355 -10.56 -8.95 -7.53
C ASP A 355 -10.71 -10.08 -6.52
N ARG A 356 -9.88 -10.09 -5.47
CA ARG A 356 -10.02 -11.03 -4.37
C ARG A 356 -11.34 -10.78 -3.65
N ALA A 357 -11.66 -9.54 -3.33
CA ALA A 357 -12.94 -9.22 -2.70
C ALA A 357 -14.14 -9.70 -3.54
N PHE A 358 -14.11 -9.46 -4.85
CA PHE A 358 -15.13 -9.96 -5.78
C PHE A 358 -15.17 -11.49 -5.81
N PHE A 359 -14.04 -12.17 -6.02
CA PHE A 359 -13.94 -13.63 -6.06
C PHE A 359 -14.50 -14.29 -4.80
N TYR A 360 -14.17 -13.77 -3.62
CA TYR A 360 -14.67 -14.27 -2.33
C TYR A 360 -16.16 -14.01 -2.14
N SER A 361 -16.65 -12.84 -2.59
CA SER A 361 -18.09 -12.54 -2.53
C SER A 361 -18.91 -13.49 -3.42
N SER A 362 -18.42 -13.81 -4.62
CA SER A 362 -19.12 -14.70 -5.56
C SER A 362 -19.03 -16.17 -5.18
N ASN A 363 -17.93 -16.61 -4.54
CA ASN A 363 -17.66 -18.02 -4.23
C ASN A 363 -17.75 -18.35 -2.74
N LYS A 364 -18.42 -17.49 -1.95
CA LYS A 364 -18.47 -17.57 -0.48
C LYS A 364 -18.80 -18.97 0.05
N LYS A 365 -19.84 -19.62 -0.47
CA LYS A 365 -20.28 -20.96 -0.02
C LYS A 365 -19.20 -22.02 -0.22
N LEU A 366 -18.66 -22.10 -1.44
CA LEU A 366 -17.64 -23.09 -1.80
C LEU A 366 -16.37 -22.91 -0.97
N LEU A 367 -15.90 -21.67 -0.84
CA LEU A 367 -14.69 -21.34 -0.07
C LEU A 367 -14.87 -21.63 1.42
N SER A 368 -16.04 -21.35 2.00
CA SER A 368 -16.34 -21.70 3.40
C SER A 368 -16.26 -23.22 3.63
N VAL A 369 -16.86 -24.01 2.74
CA VAL A 369 -16.81 -25.48 2.84
C VAL A 369 -15.36 -25.98 2.72
N LEU A 370 -14.60 -25.45 1.76
CA LEU A 370 -13.19 -25.80 1.59
C LEU A 370 -12.37 -25.48 2.85
N ALA A 371 -12.56 -24.30 3.45
CA ALA A 371 -11.85 -23.90 4.66
C ALA A 371 -12.17 -24.81 5.86
N LEU A 372 -13.45 -25.17 6.04
CA LEU A 372 -13.91 -26.06 7.11
C LEU A 372 -13.36 -27.48 6.93
N ILE A 373 -13.46 -28.04 5.71
CA ILE A 373 -12.93 -29.38 5.41
C ILE A 373 -11.42 -29.40 5.62
N ALA A 374 -10.68 -28.42 5.11
CA ALA A 374 -9.22 -28.36 5.28
C ALA A 374 -8.82 -28.28 6.76
N GLY A 375 -9.51 -27.43 7.55
CA GLY A 375 -9.28 -27.32 8.99
C GLY A 375 -9.59 -28.62 9.74
N ALA A 376 -10.73 -29.25 9.45
CA ALA A 376 -11.14 -30.50 10.07
C ALA A 376 -10.17 -31.66 9.75
N VAL A 377 -9.79 -31.82 8.47
CA VAL A 377 -8.81 -32.83 8.05
C VAL A 377 -7.45 -32.58 8.70
N GLY A 378 -7.03 -31.32 8.81
CA GLY A 378 -5.80 -30.94 9.49
C GLY A 378 -5.80 -31.35 10.97
N LEU A 379 -6.89 -31.06 11.70
CA LEU A 379 -7.07 -31.44 13.10
C LEU A 379 -7.14 -32.96 13.29
N ILE A 380 -7.85 -33.68 12.42
CA ILE A 380 -7.92 -35.15 12.46
C ILE A 380 -6.52 -35.73 12.25
N LYS A 381 -5.75 -35.23 11.28
CA LYS A 381 -4.37 -35.69 11.05
C LYS A 381 -3.47 -35.37 12.22
N ALA A 382 -3.55 -34.18 12.80
CA ALA A 382 -2.81 -33.84 14.02
C ALA A 382 -3.17 -34.77 15.19
N TYR A 383 -4.44 -35.13 15.35
CA TYR A 383 -4.90 -36.09 16.36
C TYR A 383 -4.32 -37.48 16.17
N THR A 384 -4.25 -37.97 14.93
CA THR A 384 -3.59 -39.27 14.64
C THR A 384 -2.09 -39.27 14.94
N MET A 385 -1.47 -38.09 15.10
CA MET A 385 -0.07 -37.91 15.47
C MET A 385 0.13 -37.67 16.97
N GLY A 386 -0.94 -37.76 17.78
CA GLY A 386 -0.90 -37.65 19.23
C GLY A 386 -1.56 -36.38 19.79
N ASN A 387 -1.87 -36.43 21.09
CA ASN A 387 -2.64 -35.39 21.78
C ASN A 387 -1.94 -34.03 21.77
N LEU A 388 -0.60 -33.99 21.92
CA LEU A 388 0.17 -32.74 21.87
C LEU A 388 0.04 -32.07 20.50
N SER A 389 0.17 -32.86 19.42
CA SER A 389 0.04 -32.38 18.04
C SER A 389 -1.35 -31.78 17.77
N PHE A 390 -2.40 -32.47 18.22
CA PHE A 390 -3.77 -31.96 18.14
C PHE A 390 -3.95 -30.66 18.92
N LEU A 391 -3.48 -30.61 20.17
CA LEU A 391 -3.65 -29.44 21.02
C LEU A 391 -2.93 -28.21 20.45
N ILE A 392 -1.70 -28.35 19.95
CA ILE A 392 -0.97 -27.26 19.30
C ILE A 392 -1.78 -26.72 18.12
N LEU A 393 -2.23 -27.59 17.22
CA LEU A 393 -2.97 -27.17 16.03
C LEU A 393 -4.34 -26.58 16.37
N LEU A 394 -5.03 -27.12 17.37
CA LEU A 394 -6.31 -26.61 17.87
C LEU A 394 -6.12 -25.20 18.46
N CYS A 395 -5.14 -25.01 19.33
CA CYS A 395 -4.82 -23.69 19.89
C CYS A 395 -4.50 -22.69 18.79
N MET A 396 -3.68 -23.07 17.80
CA MET A 396 -3.36 -22.18 16.68
C MET A 396 -4.55 -21.85 15.78
N SER A 397 -5.47 -22.80 15.62
CA SER A 397 -6.71 -22.60 14.84
C SER A 397 -7.68 -21.70 15.58
N LEU A 398 -7.88 -21.93 16.89
CA LEU A 398 -8.71 -21.08 17.74
C LEU A 398 -8.17 -19.65 17.81
N MET A 399 -6.85 -19.48 17.96
CA MET A 399 -6.20 -18.17 17.96
C MET A 399 -6.46 -17.42 16.64
N GLY A 400 -6.30 -18.11 15.50
CA GLY A 400 -6.62 -17.56 14.17
C GLY A 400 -8.09 -17.15 14.02
N LEU A 401 -9.02 -18.03 14.40
CA LEU A 401 -10.47 -17.75 14.34
C LEU A 401 -10.88 -16.60 15.28
N SER A 402 -10.22 -16.51 16.45
CA SER A 402 -10.52 -15.49 17.48
C SER A 402 -10.16 -14.08 17.06
N TYR A 403 -9.32 -13.90 16.03
CA TYR A 403 -8.87 -12.59 15.56
C TYR A 403 -10.03 -11.64 15.21
N ASN A 404 -11.11 -12.19 14.63
CA ASN A 404 -12.31 -11.44 14.25
C ASN A 404 -13.45 -11.53 15.28
N LEU A 405 -13.31 -12.35 16.34
CA LEU A 405 -14.32 -12.48 17.38
C LEU A 405 -14.27 -11.29 18.36
N ARG A 406 -15.44 -10.91 18.87
CA ARG A 406 -15.55 -9.95 19.98
C ARG A 406 -15.31 -10.72 21.27
N LEU A 407 -14.12 -10.57 21.84
CA LEU A 407 -13.74 -11.27 23.07
C LEU A 407 -14.33 -10.62 24.33
N ILE A 408 -14.68 -9.31 24.27
CA ILE A 408 -15.20 -8.56 25.41
C ILE A 408 -16.63 -8.05 25.13
N PRO A 409 -17.62 -8.38 25.98
CA PRO A 409 -18.99 -7.88 25.87
C PRO A 409 -19.06 -6.36 26.04
N ALA A 410 -20.01 -5.70 25.37
CA ALA A 410 -20.12 -4.24 25.30
C ALA A 410 -20.29 -3.54 26.67
N GLY A 411 -20.78 -4.24 27.69
CA GLY A 411 -21.01 -3.71 29.04
C GLY A 411 -19.81 -3.76 30.00
N LEU A 412 -18.69 -4.38 29.62
CA LEU A 412 -17.53 -4.64 30.49
C LEU A 412 -16.24 -3.91 30.06
N ALA A 413 -16.26 -3.16 28.95
CA ALA A 413 -15.09 -2.47 28.43
C ALA A 413 -15.35 -0.99 28.16
N GLU A 414 -14.82 -0.13 29.03
CA GLU A 414 -14.59 1.30 28.80
C GLU A 414 -13.36 1.57 27.89
N GLY A 415 -12.69 0.52 27.38
CA GLY A 415 -11.47 0.62 26.57
C GLY A 415 -11.67 0.58 25.05
N ARG A 416 -10.70 1.19 24.32
CA ARG A 416 -10.61 1.29 22.84
C ARG A 416 -10.39 -0.05 22.13
N TYR A 417 -9.98 -1.10 22.84
CA TYR A 417 -9.62 -2.42 22.27
C TYR A 417 -10.62 -3.50 22.69
N ARG A 418 -11.52 -3.90 21.79
CA ARG A 418 -12.57 -4.91 22.06
C ARG A 418 -12.35 -6.23 21.28
N ARG A 419 -11.45 -6.21 20.30
CA ARG A 419 -11.04 -7.34 19.46
C ARG A 419 -9.51 -7.39 19.41
N ILE A 420 -8.93 -8.57 19.18
CA ILE A 420 -7.47 -8.71 18.93
C ILE A 420 -7.05 -7.85 17.74
N ARG A 421 -7.91 -7.76 16.71
CA ARG A 421 -7.70 -6.90 15.54
C ARG A 421 -7.56 -5.41 15.85
N ASP A 422 -8.10 -4.94 16.98
CA ASP A 422 -8.01 -3.53 17.35
C ASP A 422 -6.60 -3.17 17.83
N ILE A 423 -5.78 -4.18 18.20
CA ILE A 423 -4.40 -3.98 18.64
C ILE A 423 -3.51 -3.67 17.42
N PRO A 424 -2.75 -2.56 17.43
CA PRO A 424 -1.88 -2.19 16.32
C PRO A 424 -0.85 -3.27 15.97
N GLY A 425 -0.77 -3.64 14.69
CA GLY A 425 0.17 -4.66 14.18
C GLY A 425 -0.16 -6.11 14.53
N SER A 426 -1.27 -6.36 15.23
CA SER A 426 -1.62 -7.70 15.73
C SER A 426 -1.81 -8.73 14.62
N LYS A 427 -2.35 -8.33 13.46
CA LYS A 427 -2.46 -9.18 12.26
C LYS A 427 -1.11 -9.79 11.89
N THR A 428 -0.11 -8.94 11.71
CA THR A 428 1.23 -9.32 11.25
C THR A 428 1.90 -10.23 12.28
N VAL A 429 1.79 -9.89 13.56
CA VAL A 429 2.33 -10.70 14.67
C VAL A 429 1.66 -12.07 14.73
N LEU A 430 0.33 -12.12 14.69
CA LEU A 430 -0.45 -13.36 14.77
C LEU A 430 -0.12 -14.31 13.61
N ILE A 431 -0.08 -13.81 12.38
CA ILE A 431 0.28 -14.60 11.19
C ILE A 431 1.70 -15.14 11.32
N THR A 432 2.64 -14.30 11.77
CA THR A 432 4.05 -14.65 11.94
C THR A 432 4.22 -15.77 12.96
N VAL A 433 3.61 -15.64 14.14
CA VAL A 433 3.63 -16.66 15.20
C VAL A 433 2.98 -17.94 14.73
N ALA A 434 1.82 -17.85 14.07
CA ALA A 434 1.10 -19.02 13.60
C ALA A 434 1.90 -19.85 12.59
N TRP A 435 2.51 -19.19 11.60
CA TRP A 435 3.36 -19.89 10.66
C TRP A 435 4.63 -20.42 11.32
N GLY A 436 5.28 -19.64 12.19
CA GLY A 436 6.44 -20.10 12.94
C GLY A 436 6.13 -21.39 13.70
N VAL A 437 5.04 -21.40 14.45
CA VAL A 437 4.63 -22.56 15.25
C VAL A 437 4.35 -23.75 14.35
N VAL A 438 3.49 -23.59 13.34
CA VAL A 438 3.03 -24.71 12.50
C VAL A 438 4.14 -25.26 11.58
N THR A 439 5.05 -24.42 11.11
CA THR A 439 6.09 -24.83 10.14
C THR A 439 7.40 -25.27 10.78
N SER A 440 7.73 -24.81 11.98
CA SER A 440 9.05 -25.08 12.58
C SER A 440 8.98 -25.71 13.97
N LEU A 441 8.12 -25.22 14.86
CA LEU A 441 8.04 -25.72 16.25
C LEU A 441 7.22 -27.01 16.36
N PHE A 442 6.07 -27.05 15.68
CA PHE A 442 5.13 -28.17 15.68
C PHE A 442 5.82 -29.49 15.26
N PRO A 443 6.58 -29.57 14.15
CA PRO A 443 7.28 -30.79 13.77
C PRO A 443 8.22 -31.32 14.88
N ARG A 444 9.04 -30.44 15.50
CA ARG A 444 10.02 -30.84 16.52
C ARG A 444 9.35 -31.34 17.80
N LEU A 445 8.36 -30.59 18.29
CA LEU A 445 7.64 -30.94 19.52
C LEU A 445 6.88 -32.26 19.36
N SER A 446 6.29 -32.51 18.19
CA SER A 446 5.58 -33.75 17.92
C SER A 446 6.49 -34.99 17.87
N VAL A 447 7.73 -34.87 17.36
CA VAL A 447 8.64 -36.02 17.24
C VAL A 447 9.33 -36.30 18.58
N TRP A 448 9.78 -35.26 19.27
CA TRP A 448 10.77 -35.38 20.34
C TRP A 448 10.40 -34.68 21.64
N GLY A 449 9.28 -33.95 21.71
CA GLY A 449 8.80 -33.29 22.93
C GLY A 449 9.75 -32.28 23.58
N SER A 450 10.82 -31.87 22.89
CA SER A 450 11.92 -31.06 23.42
C SER A 450 12.16 -29.82 22.58
N PHE A 451 12.70 -28.78 23.23
CA PHE A 451 13.03 -27.50 22.61
C PHE A 451 14.51 -27.20 22.87
N ASP A 452 15.31 -27.17 21.81
CA ASP A 452 16.74 -26.87 21.87
C ASP A 452 17.07 -25.54 21.18
N LEU A 453 18.33 -25.10 21.28
CA LEU A 453 18.79 -23.86 20.66
C LEU A 453 18.65 -23.88 19.13
N GLY A 454 18.86 -25.04 18.49
CA GLY A 454 18.65 -25.20 17.05
C GLY A 454 17.20 -24.94 16.64
N THR A 455 16.25 -25.49 17.40
CA THR A 455 14.80 -25.26 17.22
C THR A 455 14.46 -23.79 17.40
N ALA A 456 15.01 -23.13 18.43
CA ALA A 456 14.81 -21.70 18.66
C ALA A 456 15.30 -20.85 17.47
N LEU A 457 16.47 -21.19 16.91
CA LEU A 457 17.05 -20.50 15.74
C LEU A 457 16.21 -20.71 14.47
N VAL A 458 15.78 -21.96 14.20
CA VAL A 458 14.93 -22.26 13.04
C VAL A 458 13.56 -21.59 13.17
N PHE A 459 12.98 -21.57 14.37
CA PHE A 459 11.74 -20.87 14.66
C PHE A 459 11.88 -19.35 14.45
N ALA A 460 12.94 -18.73 14.97
CA ALA A 460 13.21 -17.32 14.76
C ALA A 460 13.42 -16.98 13.28
N CYS A 461 14.11 -17.84 12.52
CA CYS A 461 14.30 -17.66 11.08
C CYS A 461 12.99 -17.76 10.30
N SER A 462 12.19 -18.79 10.57
CA SER A 462 10.88 -18.99 9.95
C SER A 462 9.94 -17.81 10.22
N MET A 463 9.82 -17.40 11.49
CA MET A 463 9.05 -16.23 11.88
C MET A 463 9.53 -14.97 11.15
N SER A 464 10.83 -14.70 11.14
CA SER A 464 11.35 -13.48 10.52
C SER A 464 11.08 -13.42 9.01
N MET A 465 11.13 -14.55 8.31
CA MET A 465 10.77 -14.63 6.88
C MET A 465 9.28 -14.34 6.65
N VAL A 466 8.40 -14.96 7.45
CA VAL A 466 6.95 -14.72 7.37
C VAL A 466 6.61 -13.29 7.74
N PHE A 467 7.29 -12.73 8.74
CA PHE A 467 7.17 -11.33 9.13
C PHE A 467 7.52 -10.41 7.97
N VAL A 468 8.67 -10.60 7.32
CA VAL A 468 9.09 -9.77 6.19
C VAL A 468 8.10 -9.85 5.04
N ARG A 469 7.65 -11.06 4.67
CA ARG A 469 6.62 -11.25 3.64
C ARG A 469 5.32 -10.53 4.01
N THR A 470 4.83 -10.72 5.22
CA THR A 470 3.52 -10.20 5.65
C THR A 470 3.55 -8.67 5.78
N ALA A 471 4.59 -8.13 6.42
CA ALA A 471 4.77 -6.69 6.54
C ALA A 471 5.02 -6.01 5.18
N PHE A 472 5.64 -6.71 4.21
CA PHE A 472 5.77 -6.20 2.85
C PHE A 472 4.42 -6.07 2.16
N PHE A 473 3.53 -7.07 2.27
CA PHE A 473 2.16 -6.93 1.75
C PHE A 473 1.39 -5.81 2.46
N ASP A 474 1.53 -5.66 3.78
CA ASP A 474 0.92 -4.54 4.51
C ASP A 474 1.47 -3.17 4.02
N ILE A 475 2.70 -3.08 3.47
CA ILE A 475 3.20 -1.86 2.80
C ILE A 475 2.44 -1.62 1.48
N LEU A 476 2.20 -2.67 0.69
CA LEU A 476 1.47 -2.57 -0.58
C LEU A 476 -0.01 -2.16 -0.38
N ASP A 477 -0.56 -2.51 0.79
CA ASP A 477 -1.97 -2.36 1.16
C ASP A 477 -2.22 -1.20 2.15
N MET A 478 -1.17 -0.47 2.54
CA MET A 478 -1.22 0.60 3.54
C MET A 478 -2.33 1.64 3.31
N GLN A 479 -2.62 1.98 2.05
CA GLN A 479 -3.66 2.96 1.72
C GLN A 479 -5.05 2.44 2.05
N GLY A 480 -5.39 1.21 1.65
CA GLY A 480 -6.69 0.63 1.93
C GLY A 480 -6.83 0.19 3.39
N ASP A 481 -5.74 -0.23 4.03
CA ASP A 481 -5.72 -0.52 5.46
C ASP A 481 -6.03 0.71 6.32
N ARG A 482 -5.40 1.86 6.01
CA ARG A 482 -5.72 3.12 6.69
C ARG A 482 -7.17 3.54 6.46
N ILE A 483 -7.67 3.36 5.24
CA ILE A 483 -9.08 3.60 4.93
C ILE A 483 -9.98 2.65 5.72
N ALA A 484 -9.61 1.42 5.97
CA ALA A 484 -10.39 0.54 6.80
C ALA A 484 -10.24 0.81 8.31
N GLY A 485 -9.41 1.78 8.71
CA GLY A 485 -9.10 2.06 10.11
C GLY A 485 -8.26 0.96 10.76
N LYS A 486 -7.46 0.21 9.98
CA LYS A 486 -6.53 -0.79 10.51
C LYS A 486 -5.20 -0.14 10.85
N ASP A 487 -4.71 -0.43 12.04
CA ASP A 487 -3.36 -0.04 12.45
C ASP A 487 -2.37 -1.17 12.14
N THR A 488 -1.69 -1.09 10.99
CA THR A 488 -0.62 -2.03 10.63
C THR A 488 0.75 -1.47 10.97
N ILE A 489 1.77 -2.34 11.07
CA ILE A 489 3.16 -1.92 11.35
C ILE A 489 3.64 -0.82 10.36
N PRO A 490 3.38 -0.93 9.05
CA PRO A 490 3.71 0.13 8.09
C PRO A 490 3.01 1.47 8.33
N ILE A 491 1.79 1.47 8.88
CA ILE A 491 1.04 2.68 9.20
C ILE A 491 1.66 3.36 10.43
N LEU A 492 2.05 2.59 11.45
CA LEU A 492 2.66 3.09 12.69
C LEU A 492 4.09 3.63 12.49
N LEU A 493 4.95 2.84 11.84
CA LEU A 493 6.36 3.20 11.63
C LEU A 493 6.55 4.10 10.40
N GLY A 494 5.59 4.10 9.48
CA GLY A 494 5.70 4.70 8.16
C GLY A 494 6.37 3.77 7.14
N GLY A 495 5.90 3.81 5.89
CA GLY A 495 6.34 2.88 4.83
C GLY A 495 7.85 2.88 4.57
N LYS A 496 8.51 4.04 4.57
CA LYS A 496 9.97 4.13 4.35
C LYS A 496 10.79 3.52 5.49
N ARG A 497 10.36 3.70 6.75
CA ARG A 497 11.07 3.12 7.90
C ARG A 497 10.86 1.61 7.93
N THR A 498 9.63 1.17 7.65
CA THR A 498 9.30 -0.26 7.56
C THR A 498 10.10 -0.93 6.44
N MET A 499 10.19 -0.33 5.25
CA MET A 499 11.01 -0.89 4.16
C MET A 499 12.49 -1.08 4.53
N ARG A 500 13.06 -0.13 5.31
CA ARG A 500 14.42 -0.27 5.84
C ARG A 500 14.51 -1.40 6.87
N LEU A 501 13.55 -1.49 7.79
CA LEU A 501 13.47 -2.57 8.76
C LEU A 501 13.43 -3.94 8.08
N LEU A 502 12.58 -4.13 7.07
CA LEU A 502 12.47 -5.40 6.35
C LEU A 502 13.79 -5.82 5.71
N LYS A 503 14.48 -4.87 5.05
CA LYS A 503 15.79 -5.10 4.46
C LYS A 503 16.85 -5.46 5.50
N SER A 504 16.87 -4.78 6.65
CA SER A 504 17.79 -5.09 7.76
C SER A 504 17.55 -6.49 8.34
N VAL A 505 16.28 -6.88 8.51
CA VAL A 505 15.91 -8.23 8.99
C VAL A 505 16.40 -9.30 8.03
N LEU A 506 16.22 -9.12 6.72
CA LEU A 506 16.69 -10.08 5.70
C LEU A 506 18.22 -10.23 5.70
N VAL A 507 18.95 -9.13 5.83
CA VAL A 507 20.42 -9.18 5.92
C VAL A 507 20.86 -9.92 7.18
N ALA A 508 20.24 -9.63 8.33
CA ALA A 508 20.52 -10.34 9.58
C ALA A 508 20.23 -11.85 9.45
N LEU A 509 19.15 -12.23 8.78
CA LEU A 509 18.80 -13.64 8.56
C LEU A 509 19.84 -14.39 7.73
N VAL A 510 20.42 -13.76 6.71
CA VAL A 510 21.53 -14.35 5.94
C VAL A 510 22.68 -14.69 6.89
N PHE A 511 23.11 -13.73 7.72
CA PHE A 511 24.20 -13.96 8.68
C PHE A 511 23.86 -15.05 9.71
N ILE A 512 22.64 -15.03 10.26
CA ILE A 512 22.20 -16.04 11.24
C ILE A 512 22.23 -17.44 10.64
N LEU A 513 21.73 -17.63 9.42
CA LEU A 513 21.72 -18.94 8.76
C LEU A 513 23.14 -19.44 8.46
N LEU A 514 24.00 -18.59 7.90
CA LEU A 514 25.39 -18.94 7.60
C LEU A 514 26.18 -19.28 8.87
N PHE A 515 26.05 -18.45 9.91
CA PHE A 515 26.71 -18.68 11.20
C PHE A 515 26.21 -19.96 11.87
N SER A 516 24.89 -20.14 11.95
CA SER A 516 24.30 -21.31 12.62
C SER A 516 24.68 -22.62 11.92
N SER A 517 24.78 -22.63 10.59
CA SER A 517 25.27 -23.79 9.83
C SER A 517 26.77 -24.01 10.00
N ALA A 518 27.58 -22.96 10.03
CA ALA A 518 29.04 -23.09 10.21
C ALA A 518 29.41 -23.68 11.58
N PHE A 519 28.69 -23.28 12.64
CA PHE A 519 28.89 -23.77 14.00
C PHE A 519 28.06 -25.04 14.32
N ARG A 520 27.40 -25.63 13.32
CA ARG A 520 26.60 -26.86 13.45
C ARG A 520 25.46 -26.79 14.47
N PHE A 521 24.93 -25.60 14.74
CA PHE A 521 23.69 -25.44 15.50
C PHE A 521 22.45 -25.90 14.71
N ILE A 522 22.53 -25.85 13.38
CA ILE A 522 21.54 -26.37 12.44
C ILE A 522 22.25 -27.16 11.33
N SER A 523 21.49 -27.92 10.51
CA SER A 523 22.09 -28.70 9.43
C SER A 523 22.80 -27.84 8.36
N SER A 524 23.67 -28.47 7.56
CA SER A 524 24.43 -27.82 6.47
C SER A 524 23.53 -27.21 5.38
N HIS A 525 22.26 -27.63 5.32
CA HIS A 525 21.26 -27.04 4.43
C HIS A 525 21.00 -25.55 4.69
N GLY A 526 21.34 -25.02 5.87
CA GLY A 526 21.20 -23.60 6.17
C GLY A 526 22.04 -22.68 5.27
N PHE A 527 23.15 -23.16 4.70
CA PHE A 527 23.92 -22.41 3.70
C PHE A 527 23.10 -22.14 2.44
N ALA A 528 22.42 -23.15 1.92
CA ALA A 528 21.57 -23.01 0.73
C ALA A 528 20.30 -22.21 1.05
N LEU A 529 19.73 -22.38 2.25
CA LEU A 529 18.56 -21.61 2.68
C LEU A 529 18.84 -20.12 2.87
N ALA A 530 20.10 -19.70 3.03
CA ALA A 530 20.47 -18.29 3.03
C ALA A 530 20.16 -17.58 1.69
N LEU A 531 19.98 -18.32 0.59
CA LEU A 531 19.56 -17.76 -0.70
C LEU A 531 18.11 -17.23 -0.68
N CYS A 532 17.24 -17.77 0.18
CA CYS A 532 15.85 -17.36 0.27
C CYS A 532 15.66 -15.91 0.77
N PRO A 533 16.28 -15.47 1.89
CA PRO A 533 16.23 -14.06 2.28
C PRO A 533 16.92 -13.14 1.27
N VAL A 534 17.96 -13.59 0.56
CA VAL A 534 18.60 -12.83 -0.54
C VAL A 534 17.61 -12.61 -1.68
N PHE A 535 16.90 -13.66 -2.12
CA PHE A 535 15.88 -13.55 -3.16
C PHE A 535 14.78 -12.55 -2.78
N LEU A 536 14.25 -12.65 -1.56
CA LEU A 536 13.22 -11.74 -1.08
C LEU A 536 13.74 -10.29 -0.99
N PHE A 537 15.00 -10.09 -0.59
CA PHE A 537 15.65 -8.79 -0.58
C PHE A 537 15.73 -8.18 -1.99
N LEU A 538 16.12 -8.97 -2.99
CA LEU A 538 16.18 -8.53 -4.39
C LEU A 538 14.79 -8.22 -4.97
N ALA A 539 13.77 -9.00 -4.61
CA ALA A 539 12.39 -8.72 -5.00
C ALA A 539 11.88 -7.39 -4.41
N ILE A 540 12.16 -7.15 -3.12
CA ILE A 540 11.83 -5.88 -2.44
C ILE A 540 12.57 -4.70 -3.07
N LEU A 541 13.87 -4.84 -3.38
CA LEU A 541 14.64 -3.81 -4.07
C LEU A 541 14.09 -3.52 -5.47
N SER A 542 13.68 -4.55 -6.20
CA SER A 542 13.09 -4.41 -7.54
C SER A 542 11.76 -3.64 -7.49
N TYR A 543 10.95 -3.88 -6.46
CA TYR A 543 9.76 -3.08 -6.17
C TYR A 543 10.11 -1.63 -5.81
N GLU A 544 11.07 -1.41 -4.92
CA GLU A 544 11.50 -0.07 -4.48
C GLU A 544 12.03 0.78 -5.65
N ARG A 545 12.76 0.15 -6.58
CA ARG A 545 13.23 0.76 -7.83
C ARG A 545 12.14 0.87 -8.92
N ARG A 546 10.91 0.43 -8.64
CA ARG A 546 9.74 0.46 -9.54
C ARG A 546 9.93 -0.33 -10.84
N PHE A 547 10.75 -1.39 -10.79
CA PHE A 547 10.82 -2.37 -11.89
C PHE A 547 9.60 -3.29 -11.90
N MET A 548 8.97 -3.50 -10.75
CA MET A 548 7.71 -4.23 -10.60
C MET A 548 6.67 -3.37 -9.91
N LEU A 549 5.42 -3.47 -10.39
CA LEU A 549 4.27 -2.79 -9.81
C LEU A 549 3.51 -3.74 -8.88
N PRO A 550 2.78 -3.22 -7.87
CA PRO A 550 1.85 -4.02 -7.08
C PRO A 550 0.83 -4.71 -7.99
N GLY A 551 0.64 -6.00 -7.80
CA GLY A 551 -0.27 -6.83 -8.60
C GLY A 551 0.09 -8.30 -8.50
N MET A 552 -0.66 -9.15 -9.21
CA MET A 552 -0.55 -10.61 -9.09
C MET A 552 0.85 -11.14 -9.41
N ARG A 553 1.57 -10.54 -10.37
CA ARG A 553 2.94 -10.98 -10.70
C ARG A 553 3.92 -10.76 -9.56
N LEU A 554 3.87 -9.60 -8.92
CA LEU A 554 4.72 -9.30 -7.76
C LEU A 554 4.32 -10.19 -6.58
N GLU A 555 3.03 -10.35 -6.33
CA GLU A 555 2.53 -11.24 -5.28
C GLU A 555 3.01 -12.68 -5.51
N PHE A 556 2.84 -13.22 -6.72
CA PHE A 556 3.34 -14.54 -7.09
C PHE A 556 4.85 -14.67 -6.88
N LEU A 557 5.64 -13.68 -7.32
CA LEU A 557 7.09 -13.68 -7.14
C LEU A 557 7.49 -13.67 -5.66
N ILE A 558 6.83 -12.83 -4.85
CA ILE A 558 7.05 -12.80 -3.42
C ILE A 558 6.70 -14.15 -2.83
N GLU A 559 5.52 -14.73 -3.08
CA GLU A 559 5.15 -16.06 -2.58
C GLU A 559 6.12 -17.17 -3.02
N THR A 560 6.69 -17.07 -4.23
CA THR A 560 7.64 -18.05 -4.78
C THR A 560 8.85 -18.26 -3.88
N HIS A 561 9.24 -17.26 -3.07
CA HIS A 561 10.40 -17.40 -2.17
C HIS A 561 10.26 -18.59 -1.21
N PHE A 562 9.04 -18.90 -0.76
CA PHE A 562 8.79 -20.06 0.10
C PHE A 562 8.90 -21.37 -0.66
N VAL A 563 8.56 -21.40 -1.95
CA VAL A 563 8.69 -22.61 -2.79
C VAL A 563 10.16 -22.94 -3.06
N LEU A 564 11.03 -21.91 -3.16
CA LEU A 564 12.48 -22.10 -3.33
C LEU A 564 13.13 -22.84 -2.15
N TYR A 565 12.54 -22.80 -0.95
CA TYR A 565 13.03 -23.55 0.22
C TYR A 565 13.11 -25.05 -0.03
N LYS A 566 12.21 -25.62 -0.84
CA LYS A 566 12.25 -27.06 -1.18
C LYS A 566 13.50 -27.42 -1.97
N TYR A 567 13.93 -26.55 -2.89
CA TYR A 567 15.07 -26.81 -3.77
C TYR A 567 16.42 -26.51 -3.11
N ALA A 568 16.43 -25.57 -2.18
CA ALA A 568 17.60 -25.26 -1.37
C ALA A 568 17.88 -26.32 -0.27
N ALA A 569 16.98 -27.28 -0.05
CA ALA A 569 17.22 -28.44 0.80
C ALA A 569 17.15 -29.76 -0.01
N PRO A 570 18.14 -30.05 -0.90
CA PRO A 570 18.09 -31.21 -1.78
C PRO A 570 18.12 -32.54 -1.01
N THR A 571 17.44 -33.54 -1.58
CA THR A 571 17.44 -34.93 -1.09
C THR A 571 18.76 -35.62 -1.44
N GLY A 572 19.83 -35.32 -0.69
CA GLY A 572 21.02 -36.17 -0.68
C GLY A 572 20.81 -37.39 0.23
N PRO A 573 21.46 -38.53 -0.02
CA PRO A 573 21.58 -39.56 0.99
C PRO A 573 22.37 -38.97 2.15
N ASP A 574 21.74 -38.86 3.32
CA ASP A 574 22.42 -38.44 4.54
C ASP A 574 23.59 -39.42 4.77
N GLY A 575 24.81 -38.94 4.51
CA GLY A 575 26.00 -39.61 4.95
C GLY A 575 25.88 -39.82 6.46
N ALA A 576 26.09 -41.06 6.89
CA ALA A 576 26.06 -41.48 8.27
C ALA A 576 26.83 -40.52 9.18
N SER A 577 26.10 -39.61 9.83
CA SER A 577 26.52 -38.96 11.06
C SER A 577 25.36 -39.02 12.04
N GLY A 578 24.93 -40.24 12.34
CA GLY A 578 24.36 -40.50 13.65
C GLY A 578 25.44 -40.18 14.67
N LEU A 579 25.32 -39.04 15.35
CA LEU A 579 26.12 -38.78 16.54
C LEU A 579 25.38 -39.38 17.74
N PRO A 580 26.08 -40.15 18.60
CA PRO A 580 25.47 -40.73 19.77
C PRO A 580 25.08 -39.61 20.73
N VAL A 581 23.88 -39.75 21.29
CA VAL A 581 23.46 -39.01 22.48
C VAL A 581 24.54 -39.22 23.54
N LEU A 582 25.08 -38.14 24.08
CA LEU A 582 25.96 -38.15 25.25
C LEU A 582 25.28 -38.93 26.37
N GLN A 583 25.65 -40.20 26.52
CA GLN A 583 25.36 -41.00 27.70
C GLN A 583 26.19 -40.41 28.82
N ILE A 584 25.57 -39.62 29.68
CA ILE A 584 26.14 -39.21 30.95
C ILE A 584 26.40 -40.50 31.74
N CYS A 585 27.67 -40.85 31.92
CA CYS A 585 28.11 -41.94 32.77
C CYS A 585 27.50 -41.76 34.17
N ARG A 586 26.64 -42.69 34.57
CA ARG A 586 26.39 -42.94 36.00
C ARG A 586 27.67 -43.53 36.59
N PRO A 587 28.21 -43.02 37.70
CA PRO A 587 29.25 -43.73 38.43
C PRO A 587 28.59 -44.93 39.13
N HIS A 588 28.98 -46.13 38.73
CA HIS A 588 28.88 -47.32 39.58
C HIS A 588 30.02 -47.28 40.59
N GLY A 589 29.71 -47.50 41.86
CA GLY A 589 30.67 -47.96 42.86
C GLY A 589 30.68 -47.19 44.18
N ALA A 590 29.75 -47.52 45.07
CA ALA A 590 30.04 -48.23 46.33
C ALA A 590 28.76 -48.90 46.83
#